data_AF-A0A0N4YBL9-F1
#
_entry.id   AF-A0A0N4YBL9-F1
#
_cell.length_a   1.000
_cell.length_b   1.000
_cell.length_c   1.000
_cell.angle_alpha   90.00
_cell.angle_beta   90.00
_cell.angle_gamma   90.00
#
_symmetry.space_group_name_H-M   'P 1'
#
loop_
_entity.id
_entity.type
_entity.pdbx_description
1 polymer ?
#
loop_
_entity_poly.entity_id
_entity_poly.type
_entity_poly.pdbx_seq_one_letter_code
_entity_poly.pdbx_strand_id
1 'polypeptide(L)'
;MAIDHDAVLHIRDLVSQIVTEILEQKSASVVDMDKAARKLFPASCHWITKDNIGREKDKKDREKDKEIDKMSYYLIAICEGISEDIMKWTGNYVKNIRNSDKKINLQNLKIALSADKALMQLSNSLRNDDDDQSPGGFLSNFYEFDLDESDDDEQKHATYESIASDFLKEERLYLRELNQVNVFRRRLEAVLQDEDKVYLRLLFGNLSEIHELTMKMERTLEDSIEMSDSPCIGMGLWELAEAYEFDG
;
A
#
# COMPACT_ATOMS: atom_id res chain seq x y z
N MET A 1 -2.03 11.04 -21.08
CA MET A 1 -2.68 10.07 -20.19
C MET A 1 -3.54 10.90 -19.26
N ALA A 2 -4.84 10.61 -19.14
CA ALA A 2 -5.67 11.35 -18.20
C ALA A 2 -5.30 10.92 -16.76
N ILE A 3 -5.41 11.83 -15.80
CA ILE A 3 -5.19 11.56 -14.38
C ILE A 3 -6.45 11.93 -13.61
N ASP A 4 -6.84 11.09 -12.67
CA ASP A 4 -7.97 11.33 -11.79
C ASP A 4 -7.68 12.39 -10.75
N HIS A 5 -8.73 13.09 -10.32
CA HIS A 5 -8.63 14.15 -9.33
C HIS A 5 -8.02 13.64 -8.02
N ASP A 6 -8.45 12.47 -7.55
CA ASP A 6 -7.97 11.89 -6.30
C ASP A 6 -6.48 11.51 -6.37
N ALA A 7 -6.03 11.03 -7.53
CA ALA A 7 -4.61 10.79 -7.76
C ALA A 7 -3.79 12.10 -7.71
N VAL A 8 -4.32 13.20 -8.24
CA VAL A 8 -3.68 14.53 -8.13
C VAL A 8 -3.63 15.00 -6.68
N LEU A 9 -4.71 14.83 -5.91
CA LEU A 9 -4.76 15.19 -4.49
C LEU A 9 -3.72 14.39 -3.69
N HIS A 10 -3.59 13.10 -3.94
CA HIS A 10 -2.60 12.27 -3.25
C HIS A 10 -1.15 12.68 -3.59
N ILE A 11 -0.85 13.05 -4.84
CA ILE A 11 0.48 13.57 -5.20
C ILE A 11 0.72 14.90 -4.48
N ARG A 12 -0.26 15.81 -4.48
CA ARG A 12 -0.17 17.09 -3.76
C ARG A 12 0.13 16.89 -2.29
N ASP A 13 -0.52 15.94 -1.63
CA ASP A 13 -0.36 15.71 -0.19
C ASP A 13 1.04 15.17 0.13
N LEU A 14 1.54 14.21 -0.65
CA LEU A 14 2.92 13.72 -0.53
C LEU A 14 3.95 14.85 -0.71
N VAL A 15 3.79 15.67 -1.75
CA VAL A 15 4.68 16.81 -2.01
C VAL A 15 4.60 17.84 -0.88
N SER A 16 3.42 18.09 -0.34
CA SER A 16 3.21 19.03 0.77
C SER A 16 3.85 18.54 2.07
N GLN A 17 3.82 17.23 2.34
CA GLN A 17 4.50 16.63 3.48
C GLN A 17 6.02 16.79 3.36
N ILE A 18 6.60 16.51 2.18
CA ILE A 18 8.03 16.72 1.92
C ILE A 18 8.45 18.17 2.19
N VAL A 19 7.67 19.14 1.70
CA VAL A 19 7.96 20.56 1.92
C VAL A 19 7.87 20.91 3.40
N THR A 20 6.85 20.42 4.09
CA THR A 20 6.65 20.66 5.53
C THR A 20 7.84 20.15 6.33
N GLU A 21 8.25 18.90 6.11
CA GLU A 21 9.39 18.31 6.85
C GLU A 21 10.71 19.04 6.60
N ILE A 22 10.98 19.46 5.36
CA ILE A 22 12.19 20.22 5.04
C ILE A 22 12.17 21.60 5.74
N LEU A 23 11.00 22.25 5.79
CA LEU A 23 10.83 23.55 6.45
C LEU A 23 10.90 23.45 7.98
N GLU A 24 10.45 22.34 8.58
CA GLU A 24 10.52 22.09 10.02
C GLU A 24 11.96 22.02 10.55
N GLN A 25 12.93 21.67 9.71
CA GLN A 25 14.36 21.71 10.06
C GLN A 25 14.91 23.13 10.26
N LYS A 26 14.11 24.18 10.02
CA LYS A 26 14.47 25.61 10.21
C LYS A 26 15.81 25.98 9.56
N SER A 27 16.02 25.48 8.35
CA SER A 27 17.26 25.67 7.59
C SER A 27 17.52 27.15 7.30
N ALA A 28 18.75 27.62 7.55
CA ALA A 28 19.15 29.01 7.35
C ALA A 28 19.93 29.25 6.04
N SER A 29 20.27 28.18 5.31
CA SER A 29 20.88 28.23 3.97
C SER A 29 20.36 27.11 3.07
N VAL A 30 20.53 27.25 1.75
CA VAL A 30 20.22 26.17 0.79
C VAL A 30 21.05 24.91 1.08
N VAL A 31 22.28 25.08 1.57
CA VAL A 31 23.17 23.97 1.94
C VAL A 31 22.60 23.18 3.11
N ASP A 32 21.96 23.85 4.07
CA ASP A 32 21.32 23.19 5.20
C ASP A 32 20.01 22.51 4.78
N MET A 33 19.26 23.11 3.85
CA MET A 33 18.11 22.46 3.21
C MET A 33 18.51 21.21 2.43
N ASP A 34 19.65 21.23 1.72
CA ASP A 34 20.16 20.07 1.00
C ASP A 34 20.54 18.92 1.96
N LYS A 35 21.16 19.25 3.09
CA LYS A 35 21.44 18.25 4.13
C LYS A 35 20.15 17.67 4.73
N ALA A 36 19.13 18.51 4.96
CA ALA A 36 17.82 18.06 5.43
C ALA A 36 17.15 17.14 4.42
N ALA A 37 17.07 17.55 3.16
CA ALA A 37 16.53 16.76 2.07
C ALA A 37 17.28 15.41 1.92
N ARG A 38 18.61 15.39 1.96
CA ARG A 38 19.39 14.13 1.89
C ARG A 38 19.13 13.14 3.02
N LYS A 39 18.67 13.62 4.18
CA LYS A 39 18.28 12.75 5.29
C LYS A 39 16.88 12.17 5.07
N LEU A 40 15.98 12.95 4.49
CA LEU A 40 14.61 12.54 4.18
C LEU A 40 14.56 11.56 2.99
N PHE A 41 15.28 11.86 1.91
CA PHE A 41 15.26 11.05 0.70
C PHE A 41 16.16 9.81 0.84
N PRO A 42 15.67 8.61 0.45
CA PRO A 42 16.52 7.44 0.27
C PRO A 42 17.67 7.72 -0.69
N ALA A 43 18.79 7.00 -0.54
CA ALA A 43 20.01 7.22 -1.33
C ALA A 43 19.77 7.16 -2.86
N SER A 44 18.80 6.35 -3.30
CA SER A 44 18.37 6.23 -4.70
C SER A 44 17.67 7.49 -5.25
N CYS A 45 17.12 8.36 -4.40
CA CYS A 45 16.47 9.62 -4.77
C CYS A 45 17.41 10.84 -4.64
N HIS A 46 18.68 10.65 -4.25
CA HIS A 46 19.61 11.77 -4.05
C HIS A 46 19.95 12.54 -5.33
N TRP A 47 19.63 12.01 -6.51
CA TRP A 47 19.80 12.74 -7.76
C TRP A 47 18.88 13.97 -7.86
N ILE A 48 17.68 13.92 -7.25
CA ILE A 48 16.73 15.04 -7.19
C ILE A 48 17.38 16.27 -6.55
N THR A 49 18.34 16.06 -5.64
CA THR A 49 19.06 17.15 -4.97
C THR A 49 20.23 17.73 -5.78
N LYS A 50 20.77 16.99 -6.76
CA LYS A 50 22.03 17.34 -7.45
C LYS A 50 21.85 18.31 -8.61
N ASP A 51 20.73 18.27 -9.31
CA ASP A 51 20.51 19.10 -10.51
C ASP A 51 20.08 20.55 -10.19
N ASN A 52 19.83 20.85 -8.91
CA ASN A 52 19.10 22.05 -8.49
C ASN A 52 19.97 23.18 -7.90
N ILE A 53 21.29 22.99 -7.77
CA ILE A 53 22.22 23.99 -7.20
C ILE A 53 22.76 24.97 -8.28
N GLY A 54 22.39 24.80 -9.55
CA GLY A 54 23.11 25.36 -10.71
C GLY A 54 22.55 26.60 -11.42
N ARG A 55 21.71 27.45 -10.82
CA ARG A 55 21.19 28.65 -11.52
C ARG A 55 21.21 29.93 -10.64
N GLU A 56 22.32 30.68 -10.68
CA GLU A 56 22.42 32.07 -11.18
C GLU A 56 23.61 32.87 -10.63
N LYS A 57 24.09 33.77 -11.49
CA LYS A 57 25.15 34.76 -11.26
C LYS A 57 24.57 36.11 -10.81
N ASP A 58 25.32 36.75 -9.91
CA ASP A 58 25.56 38.19 -9.76
C ASP A 58 24.73 39.14 -8.84
N LYS A 59 25.54 39.99 -8.18
CA LYS A 59 25.33 41.27 -7.44
C LYS A 59 24.87 41.24 -5.97
N LYS A 60 25.46 42.13 -5.17
CA LYS A 60 26.04 41.83 -3.85
C LYS A 60 25.32 42.43 -2.62
N ASP A 61 24.20 43.15 -2.76
CA ASP A 61 23.65 43.93 -1.62
C ASP A 61 22.28 43.45 -1.09
N ARG A 62 21.86 42.20 -1.39
CA ARG A 62 20.59 41.60 -0.91
C ARG A 62 20.77 40.16 -0.41
N GLU A 63 21.82 39.87 0.36
CA GLU A 63 22.22 38.48 0.66
C GLU A 63 21.14 37.60 1.32
N LYS A 64 20.32 38.14 2.24
CA LYS A 64 19.26 37.35 2.90
C LYS A 64 18.04 37.09 2.02
N ASP A 65 17.52 38.12 1.35
CA ASP A 65 16.39 37.95 0.42
C ASP A 65 16.79 37.04 -0.76
N LYS A 66 18.04 37.17 -1.24
CA LYS A 66 18.60 36.25 -2.24
C LYS A 66 18.70 34.81 -1.75
N GLU A 67 18.93 34.60 -0.46
CA GLU A 67 19.01 33.25 0.10
C GLU A 67 17.60 32.64 0.23
N ILE A 68 16.60 33.41 0.67
CA ILE A 68 15.19 32.99 0.68
C ILE A 68 14.71 32.65 -0.74
N ASP A 69 15.08 33.46 -1.73
CA ASP A 69 14.76 33.20 -3.14
C ASP A 69 15.38 31.87 -3.59
N LYS A 70 16.67 31.64 -3.32
CA LYS A 70 17.32 30.36 -3.67
C LYS A 70 16.73 29.17 -2.94
N MET A 71 16.35 29.30 -1.67
CA MET A 71 15.67 28.25 -0.91
C MET A 71 14.30 27.93 -1.52
N SER A 72 13.57 28.95 -1.95
CA SER A 72 12.28 28.81 -2.62
C SER A 72 12.44 28.08 -3.96
N TYR A 73 13.43 28.46 -4.78
CA TYR A 73 13.75 27.74 -6.01
C TYR A 73 14.16 26.29 -5.74
N TYR A 74 14.92 26.03 -4.67
CA TYR A 74 15.32 24.69 -4.30
C TYR A 74 14.12 23.80 -3.92
N LEU A 75 13.18 24.33 -3.12
CA LEU A 75 11.94 23.62 -2.78
C LEU A 75 11.09 23.32 -4.01
N ILE A 76 10.87 24.33 -4.87
CA ILE A 76 10.11 24.15 -6.11
C ILE A 76 10.74 23.05 -6.96
N ALA A 77 12.08 23.02 -7.07
CA ALA A 77 12.77 22.03 -7.88
C ALA A 77 12.72 20.61 -7.28
N ILE A 78 12.71 20.46 -5.95
CA ILE A 78 12.43 19.18 -5.30
C ILE A 78 11.00 18.73 -5.62
N CYS A 79 10.02 19.62 -5.47
CA CYS A 79 8.62 19.32 -5.75
C CYS A 79 8.41 18.90 -7.21
N GLU A 80 9.05 19.59 -8.15
CA GLU A 80 8.99 19.27 -9.57
C GLU A 80 9.63 17.90 -9.86
N GLY A 81 10.84 17.66 -9.33
CA GLY A 81 11.56 16.39 -9.54
C GLY A 81 10.80 15.19 -8.99
N ILE A 82 10.28 15.26 -7.77
CA ILE A 82 9.54 14.15 -7.18
C ILE A 82 8.19 13.93 -7.87
N SER A 83 7.49 15.01 -8.25
CA SER A 83 6.23 14.90 -9.00
C SER A 83 6.46 14.27 -10.37
N GLU A 84 7.52 14.65 -11.06
CA GLU A 84 7.90 14.09 -12.35
C GLU A 84 8.19 12.59 -12.24
N ASP A 85 8.92 12.15 -11.21
CA ASP A 85 9.22 10.75 -10.95
C ASP A 85 7.97 9.92 -10.67
N ILE A 86 7.13 10.40 -9.75
CA ILE A 86 5.88 9.73 -9.40
C ILE A 86 5.03 9.57 -10.67
N MET A 87 4.87 10.64 -11.45
CA MET A 87 4.08 10.61 -12.68
C MET A 87 4.71 9.70 -13.75
N LYS A 88 6.03 9.66 -13.89
CA LYS A 88 6.73 8.77 -14.83
C LYS A 88 6.56 7.30 -14.44
N TRP A 89 6.76 6.97 -13.18
CA TRP A 89 6.62 5.60 -12.67
C TRP A 89 5.19 5.10 -12.80
N THR A 90 4.21 5.87 -12.31
CA THR A 90 2.79 5.53 -12.43
C THR A 90 2.34 5.50 -13.89
N GLY A 91 2.78 6.45 -14.72
CA GLY A 91 2.47 6.46 -16.14
C GLY A 91 3.03 5.24 -16.88
N ASN A 92 4.23 4.78 -16.54
CA ASN A 92 4.81 3.56 -17.10
C ASN A 92 4.09 2.30 -16.60
N TYR A 93 3.72 2.26 -15.33
CA TYR A 93 2.91 1.18 -14.76
C TYR A 93 1.57 1.05 -15.51
N VAL A 94 0.82 2.14 -15.64
CA VAL A 94 -0.49 2.16 -16.34
C VAL A 94 -0.37 1.77 -17.82
N LYS A 95 0.74 2.11 -18.49
CA LYS A 95 0.99 1.69 -19.89
C LYS A 95 1.20 0.18 -20.04
N ASN A 96 1.75 -0.47 -19.02
CA ASN A 96 2.19 -1.87 -19.10
C ASN A 96 1.13 -2.86 -18.58
N ILE A 97 0.12 -2.41 -17.85
CA ILE A 97 -1.02 -3.24 -17.46
C ILE A 97 -1.98 -3.48 -18.65
N ARG A 98 -2.43 -4.72 -18.79
CA ARG A 98 -3.30 -5.17 -19.89
C ARG A 98 -4.73 -4.67 -19.64
N ASN A 99 -5.37 -4.08 -20.65
CA ASN A 99 -6.72 -3.48 -20.59
C ASN A 99 -6.89 -2.23 -19.70
N SER A 100 -5.85 -1.41 -19.50
CA SER A 100 -6.07 -0.10 -18.86
C SER A 100 -6.68 0.90 -19.82
N ASP A 101 -7.63 1.70 -19.33
CA ASP A 101 -8.24 2.83 -20.05
C ASP A 101 -7.26 3.99 -20.30
N LYS A 102 -5.94 3.74 -20.21
CA LYS A 102 -4.86 4.75 -20.29
C LYS A 102 -5.16 5.96 -19.40
N LYS A 103 -5.67 5.69 -18.21
CA LYS A 103 -6.02 6.67 -17.18
C LYS A 103 -5.30 6.31 -15.88
N ILE A 104 -4.66 7.30 -15.27
CA ILE A 104 -4.05 7.17 -13.95
C ILE A 104 -5.15 7.40 -12.92
N ASN A 105 -5.64 6.33 -12.29
CA ASN A 105 -6.51 6.40 -11.13
C ASN A 105 -5.67 6.33 -9.83
N LEU A 106 -6.30 6.62 -8.69
CA LEU A 106 -5.63 6.60 -7.38
C LEU A 106 -5.03 5.23 -7.06
N GLN A 107 -5.72 4.15 -7.42
CA GLN A 107 -5.27 2.79 -7.16
C GLN A 107 -3.96 2.47 -7.91
N ASN A 108 -3.92 2.75 -9.23
CA ASN A 108 -2.73 2.55 -10.05
C ASN A 108 -1.54 3.39 -9.56
N LEU A 109 -1.81 4.59 -9.05
CA LEU A 109 -0.81 5.44 -8.40
C LEU A 109 -0.23 4.75 -7.16
N LYS A 110 -1.08 4.33 -6.21
CA LYS A 110 -0.65 3.64 -4.97
C LYS A 110 0.15 2.38 -5.25
N ILE A 111 -0.27 1.55 -6.22
CA ILE A 111 0.47 0.34 -6.63
C ILE A 111 1.85 0.71 -7.18
N ALA A 112 1.90 1.67 -8.10
CA ALA A 112 3.16 2.06 -8.73
C ALA A 112 4.16 2.64 -7.73
N LEU A 113 3.68 3.42 -6.75
CA LEU A 113 4.50 3.95 -5.64
C LEU A 113 5.02 2.83 -4.74
N SER A 114 4.17 1.84 -4.42
CA SER A 114 4.55 0.70 -3.57
C SER A 114 5.51 -0.27 -4.26
N ALA A 115 5.47 -0.34 -5.59
CA ALA A 115 6.38 -1.16 -6.38
C ALA A 115 7.80 -0.55 -6.49
N ASP A 116 7.93 0.78 -6.41
CA ASP A 116 9.24 1.43 -6.39
C ASP A 116 9.77 1.51 -4.94
N LYS A 117 10.92 0.88 -4.71
CA LYS A 117 11.51 0.79 -3.37
C LYS A 117 11.83 2.17 -2.78
N ALA A 118 12.22 3.13 -3.59
CA ALA A 118 12.64 4.45 -3.11
C ALA A 118 11.43 5.32 -2.77
N LEU A 119 10.41 5.34 -3.64
CA LEU A 119 9.16 6.05 -3.40
C LEU A 119 8.35 5.41 -2.27
N MET A 120 8.35 4.09 -2.14
CA MET A 120 7.74 3.40 -1.00
C MET A 120 8.43 3.79 0.32
N GLN A 121 9.77 3.78 0.36
CA GLN A 121 10.52 4.19 1.56
C GLN A 121 10.26 5.66 1.92
N LEU A 122 10.23 6.54 0.91
CA LEU A 122 9.90 7.96 1.11
C LEU A 122 8.46 8.13 1.61
N SER A 123 7.49 7.52 0.95
CA SER A 123 6.07 7.59 1.32
C SER A 123 5.81 7.05 2.72
N ASN A 124 6.52 6.00 3.12
CA ASN A 124 6.42 5.46 4.47
C ASN A 124 7.09 6.37 5.50
N SER A 125 8.23 6.99 5.16
CA SER A 125 8.91 7.94 6.06
C SER A 125 8.08 9.19 6.34
N LEU A 126 7.23 9.60 5.38
CA LEU A 126 6.36 10.78 5.49
C LEU A 126 5.03 10.48 6.22
N ARG A 127 4.63 9.20 6.32
CA ARG A 127 3.51 8.78 7.17
C ARG A 127 4.04 8.74 8.60
N ASN A 128 3.72 9.78 9.38
CA ASN A 128 4.02 9.84 10.81
C ASN A 128 3.57 8.54 11.52
N ASP A 129 4.51 7.84 12.14
CA ASP A 129 4.28 6.70 13.03
C ASP A 129 3.36 7.13 14.20
N ASP A 130 2.06 6.84 14.10
CA ASP A 130 1.19 6.55 15.25
C ASP A 130 0.46 5.19 15.12
N ASP A 131 0.55 4.52 13.97
CA ASP A 131 0.02 3.17 13.77
C ASP A 131 1.17 2.16 13.61
N ASP A 132 1.64 1.72 14.78
CA ASP A 132 2.21 0.40 15.05
C ASP A 132 3.23 -0.13 14.02
N GLN A 133 4.51 0.03 14.35
CA GLN A 133 5.63 -0.74 13.77
C GLN A 133 5.56 -2.23 14.16
N SER A 134 4.45 -2.87 13.86
CA SER A 134 4.34 -4.31 13.75
C SER A 134 4.67 -4.71 12.31
N PRO A 135 5.40 -5.81 12.07
CA PRO A 135 5.52 -6.43 10.75
C PRO A 135 4.15 -6.71 10.08
N GLY A 136 3.04 -6.61 10.83
CA GLY A 136 1.66 -6.63 10.33
C GLY A 136 1.23 -5.41 9.51
N GLY A 137 1.93 -4.26 9.55
CA GLY A 137 1.61 -3.09 8.69
C GLY A 137 1.85 -3.35 7.20
N PHE A 138 2.69 -4.34 6.87
CA PHE A 138 2.84 -4.85 5.50
C PHE A 138 1.58 -5.57 5.01
N LEU A 139 0.87 -6.26 5.92
CA LEU A 139 -0.39 -6.93 5.62
C LEU A 139 -1.54 -5.91 5.60
N SER A 140 -1.59 -4.97 6.57
CA SER A 140 -2.65 -3.95 6.65
C SER A 140 -2.81 -3.12 5.36
N ASN A 141 -1.70 -2.71 4.72
CA ASN A 141 -1.75 -1.97 3.45
C ASN A 141 -2.27 -2.81 2.26
N PHE A 142 -2.32 -4.14 2.40
CA PHE A 142 -2.89 -5.04 1.42
C PHE A 142 -4.37 -5.37 1.71
N TYR A 143 -4.80 -5.19 2.97
CA TYR A 143 -6.21 -5.23 3.40
C TYR A 143 -6.96 -3.93 3.06
N GLU A 144 -6.32 -2.77 3.21
CA GLU A 144 -6.88 -1.46 2.80
C GLU A 144 -6.89 -1.27 1.27
N PHE A 145 -6.28 -2.19 0.52
CA PHE A 145 -6.18 -2.14 -0.94
C PHE A 145 -7.39 -2.74 -1.67
N ASP A 146 -8.15 -3.62 -1.01
CA ASP A 146 -9.35 -4.29 -1.55
C ASP A 146 -10.67 -3.73 -0.96
N LEU A 147 -10.60 -2.76 -0.03
CA LEU A 147 -11.75 -1.98 0.42
C LEU A 147 -11.98 -0.83 -0.56
N ASP A 148 -13.00 -1.02 -1.39
CA ASP A 148 -13.55 -0.02 -2.30
C ASP A 148 -14.13 1.14 -1.47
N GLU A 149 -13.30 2.09 -1.03
CA GLU A 149 -13.76 3.39 -0.49
C GLU A 149 -14.23 4.30 -1.62
N SER A 150 -15.17 3.80 -2.43
CA SER A 150 -16.12 4.63 -3.14
C SER A 150 -17.49 4.41 -2.50
N ASP A 151 -17.69 4.95 -1.31
CA ASP A 151 -19.03 5.27 -0.83
C ASP A 151 -18.93 6.42 0.18
N ASP A 152 -19.07 7.63 -0.38
CA ASP A 152 -19.48 8.83 0.33
C ASP A 152 -20.66 8.52 1.28
N ASP A 153 -20.53 8.91 2.54
CA ASP A 153 -21.54 9.57 3.37
C ASP A 153 -23.02 9.16 3.27
N GLU A 154 -23.34 7.87 3.14
CA GLU A 154 -24.69 7.38 3.42
C GLU A 154 -24.62 6.13 4.29
N GLN A 155 -25.22 6.24 5.47
CA GLN A 155 -25.56 5.13 6.34
C GLN A 155 -26.55 4.20 5.61
N LYS A 156 -26.05 3.44 4.63
CA LYS A 156 -26.83 2.49 3.84
C LYS A 156 -27.21 1.34 4.75
N HIS A 157 -28.51 1.03 4.79
CA HIS A 157 -28.99 -0.22 5.34
C HIS A 157 -28.19 -1.37 4.69
N ALA A 158 -27.34 -2.06 5.47
CA ALA A 158 -26.60 -3.21 4.99
C ALA A 158 -27.61 -4.25 4.48
N THR A 159 -27.58 -4.52 3.17
CA THR A 159 -28.43 -5.54 2.58
C THR A 159 -27.79 -6.89 2.84
N TYR A 160 -28.60 -7.96 2.86
CA TYR A 160 -28.06 -9.31 3.01
C TYR A 160 -27.02 -9.63 1.92
N GLU A 161 -27.27 -9.14 0.70
CA GLU A 161 -26.38 -9.29 -0.45
C GLU A 161 -25.04 -8.54 -0.29
N SER A 162 -25.06 -7.33 0.29
CA SER A 162 -23.81 -6.59 0.55
C SER A 162 -22.98 -7.30 1.62
N ILE A 163 -23.61 -7.72 2.72
CA ILE A 163 -22.93 -8.46 3.81
C ILE A 163 -22.35 -9.77 3.29
N ALA A 164 -23.10 -10.52 2.46
CA ALA A 164 -22.63 -11.74 1.84
C ALA A 164 -21.40 -11.52 0.95
N SER A 165 -21.42 -10.47 0.14
CA SER A 165 -20.31 -10.11 -0.75
C SER A 165 -19.07 -9.68 0.04
N ASP A 166 -19.25 -8.91 1.11
CA ASP A 166 -18.17 -8.50 2.01
C ASP A 166 -17.58 -9.73 2.73
N PHE A 167 -18.43 -10.64 3.17
CA PHE A 167 -17.98 -11.88 3.80
C PHE A 167 -17.16 -12.77 2.86
N LEU A 168 -17.58 -12.91 1.60
CA LEU A 168 -16.78 -13.63 0.58
C LEU A 168 -15.41 -12.95 0.36
N LYS A 169 -15.36 -11.62 0.37
CA LYS A 169 -14.08 -10.88 0.27
C LYS A 169 -13.17 -11.19 1.46
N GLU A 170 -13.70 -11.13 2.68
CA GLU A 170 -12.97 -11.44 3.92
C GLU A 170 -12.48 -12.90 3.96
N GLU A 171 -13.24 -13.84 3.40
CA GLU A 171 -12.82 -15.24 3.33
C GLU A 171 -11.66 -15.43 2.33
N ARG A 172 -11.69 -14.72 1.18
CA ARG A 172 -10.63 -14.77 0.16
C ARG A 172 -9.31 -14.18 0.63
N LEU A 173 -9.38 -12.94 1.11
CA LEU A 173 -8.88 -12.56 2.42
C LEU A 173 -7.98 -13.54 3.17
N TYR A 174 -8.63 -14.19 4.12
CA TYR A 174 -8.06 -15.15 5.04
C TYR A 174 -7.40 -16.33 4.33
N LEU A 175 -8.01 -16.86 3.25
CA LEU A 175 -7.43 -17.95 2.47
C LEU A 175 -6.07 -17.59 1.86
N ARG A 176 -5.90 -16.33 1.42
CA ARG A 176 -4.64 -15.80 0.90
C ARG A 176 -3.55 -15.80 1.97
N GLU A 177 -3.86 -15.42 3.21
CA GLU A 177 -2.92 -15.48 4.34
C GLU A 177 -2.57 -16.92 4.70
N LEU A 178 -3.57 -17.79 4.83
CA LEU A 178 -3.36 -19.20 5.11
C LEU A 178 -2.42 -19.82 4.06
N ASN A 179 -2.58 -19.47 2.79
CA ASN A 179 -1.67 -19.91 1.73
C ASN A 179 -0.22 -19.47 1.96
N GLN A 180 0.02 -18.25 2.45
CA GLN A 180 1.38 -17.78 2.79
C GLN A 180 1.98 -18.58 3.95
N VAL A 181 1.21 -18.79 5.02
CA VAL A 181 1.65 -19.60 6.16
C VAL A 181 1.90 -21.04 5.71
N ASN A 182 1.08 -21.58 4.81
CA ASN A 182 1.23 -22.93 4.27
C ASN A 182 2.50 -23.07 3.41
N VAL A 183 2.87 -22.04 2.64
CA VAL A 183 4.17 -21.99 1.93
C VAL A 183 5.33 -21.99 2.92
N PHE A 184 5.24 -21.24 4.02
CA PHE A 184 6.26 -21.23 5.06
C PHE A 184 6.38 -22.60 5.74
N ARG A 185 5.26 -23.23 6.10
CA ARG A 185 5.21 -24.59 6.65
C ARG A 185 5.87 -25.60 5.73
N ARG A 186 5.53 -25.62 4.43
CA ARG A 186 6.12 -26.55 3.44
C ARG A 186 7.62 -26.37 3.28
N ARG A 187 8.10 -25.12 3.32
CA ARG A 187 9.55 -24.85 3.29
C ARG A 187 10.26 -25.36 4.52
N LEU A 188 9.65 -25.20 5.70
CA LEU A 188 10.20 -25.69 6.95
C LEU A 188 10.21 -27.23 6.96
N GLU A 189 9.13 -27.87 6.51
CA GLU A 189 9.02 -29.32 6.35
C GLU A 189 10.08 -29.91 5.40
N ALA A 190 10.42 -29.20 4.31
CA ALA A 190 11.43 -29.64 3.36
C ALA A 190 12.87 -29.62 3.91
N VAL A 191 13.13 -28.86 4.98
CA VAL A 191 14.46 -28.69 5.59
C VAL A 191 14.64 -29.55 6.84
N LEU A 192 13.54 -29.84 7.55
CA LEU A 192 13.57 -30.63 8.77
C LEU A 192 13.81 -32.12 8.50
N GLN A 193 14.52 -32.78 9.44
CA GLN A 193 14.65 -34.23 9.48
C GLN A 193 13.39 -34.86 10.07
N ASP A 194 13.18 -36.17 9.86
CA ASP A 194 11.96 -36.87 10.31
C ASP A 194 11.71 -36.77 11.82
N GLU A 195 12.79 -36.72 12.61
CA GLU A 195 12.72 -36.57 14.08
C GLU A 195 12.16 -35.19 14.50
N ASP A 196 12.43 -34.15 13.71
CA ASP A 196 12.04 -32.76 13.99
C ASP A 196 10.63 -32.41 13.48
N LYS A 197 10.00 -33.28 12.67
CA LYS A 197 8.65 -33.04 12.12
C LYS A 197 7.58 -32.89 13.21
N VAL A 198 7.83 -33.36 14.43
CA VAL A 198 6.94 -33.14 15.59
C VAL A 198 6.75 -31.64 15.88
N TYR A 199 7.77 -30.81 15.62
CA TYR A 199 7.70 -29.37 15.84
C TYR A 199 6.78 -28.65 14.85
N LEU A 200 6.58 -29.21 13.65
CA LEU A 200 5.60 -28.66 12.70
C LEU A 200 4.18 -28.71 13.26
N ARG A 201 3.83 -29.82 13.93
CA ARG A 201 2.52 -29.96 14.55
C ARG A 201 2.36 -29.03 15.76
N LEU A 202 3.42 -28.80 16.53
CA LEU A 202 3.40 -27.86 17.65
C LEU A 202 3.31 -26.40 17.20
N LEU A 203 3.94 -26.04 16.08
CA LEU A 203 4.03 -24.66 15.61
C LEU A 203 2.82 -24.26 14.75
N PHE A 204 2.33 -25.16 13.91
CA PHE A 204 1.22 -24.89 12.98
C PHE A 204 -0.11 -25.54 13.39
N GLY A 205 -0.13 -26.44 14.38
CA GLY A 205 -1.36 -27.07 14.84
C GLY A 205 -2.14 -27.77 13.73
N ASN A 206 -3.44 -27.49 13.67
CA ASN A 206 -4.42 -27.96 12.71
C ASN A 206 -4.53 -27.06 11.46
N LEU A 207 -3.51 -26.27 11.12
CA LEU A 207 -3.52 -25.34 9.97
C LEU A 207 -3.98 -25.97 8.65
N SER A 208 -3.69 -27.25 8.42
CA SER A 208 -4.18 -27.97 7.22
C SER A 208 -5.70 -28.04 7.19
N GLU A 209 -6.32 -28.38 8.32
CA GLU A 209 -7.76 -28.57 8.44
C GLU A 209 -8.47 -27.22 8.31
N ILE A 210 -7.93 -26.18 8.96
CA ILE A 210 -8.41 -24.80 8.83
C ILE A 210 -8.33 -24.34 7.36
N HIS A 211 -7.22 -24.61 6.67
CA HIS A 211 -7.05 -24.23 5.26
C HIS A 211 -8.04 -24.94 4.33
N GLU A 212 -8.30 -26.23 4.55
CA GLU A 212 -9.30 -26.98 3.80
C GLU A 212 -10.72 -26.47 4.08
N LEU A 213 -11.04 -26.18 5.34
CA LEU A 213 -12.34 -25.62 5.74
C LEU A 213 -12.59 -24.26 5.08
N THR A 214 -11.65 -23.32 5.20
CA THR A 214 -11.74 -22.00 4.57
C THR A 214 -11.91 -22.11 3.06
N MET A 215 -11.25 -23.07 2.41
CA MET A 215 -11.41 -23.29 0.97
C MET A 215 -12.80 -23.85 0.61
N LYS A 216 -13.38 -24.73 1.44
CA LYS A 216 -14.77 -25.20 1.25
C LYS A 216 -15.75 -24.04 1.43
N MET A 217 -15.56 -23.26 2.48
CA MET A 217 -16.41 -22.14 2.84
C MET A 217 -16.41 -21.04 1.75
N GLU A 218 -15.24 -20.66 1.24
CA GLU A 218 -15.11 -19.70 0.14
C GLU A 218 -15.89 -20.14 -1.11
N ARG A 219 -15.78 -21.41 -1.49
CA ARG A 219 -16.52 -21.96 -2.64
C ARG A 219 -18.02 -21.99 -2.41
N THR A 220 -18.45 -22.42 -1.23
CA THR A 220 -19.88 -22.44 -0.87
C THR A 220 -20.48 -21.04 -0.89
N LEU A 221 -19.73 -20.03 -0.43
CA LEU A 221 -20.12 -18.63 -0.51
C LEU A 221 -20.19 -18.13 -1.95
N GLU A 222 -19.16 -18.40 -2.76
CA GLU A 222 -19.11 -18.01 -4.18
C GLU A 222 -20.27 -18.61 -4.98
N ASP A 223 -20.49 -19.93 -4.88
CA ASP A 223 -21.56 -20.64 -5.58
C ASP A 223 -22.94 -20.09 -5.19
N SER A 224 -23.16 -19.80 -3.89
CA SER A 224 -24.43 -19.28 -3.38
C SER A 224 -24.70 -17.84 -3.83
N ILE A 225 -23.66 -17.01 -3.93
CA ILE A 225 -23.75 -15.63 -4.41
C ILE A 225 -23.99 -15.61 -5.93
N GLU A 226 -23.29 -16.44 -6.71
CA GLU A 226 -23.42 -16.47 -8.18
C GLU A 226 -24.83 -16.91 -8.62
N MET A 227 -25.45 -17.85 -7.89
CA MET A 227 -26.83 -18.26 -8.16
C MET A 227 -27.88 -17.21 -7.76
N SER A 228 -27.47 -16.07 -7.17
CA SER A 228 -28.34 -14.97 -6.71
C SER A 228 -29.43 -15.38 -5.71
N ASP A 229 -29.30 -16.56 -5.09
CA ASP A 229 -30.18 -17.03 -4.02
C ASP A 229 -29.57 -16.63 -2.67
N SER A 230 -29.74 -15.35 -2.30
CA SER A 230 -29.34 -14.83 -0.99
C SER A 230 -29.73 -15.76 0.20
N PRO A 231 -30.92 -16.38 0.26
CA PRO A 231 -31.26 -17.30 1.35
C PRO A 231 -30.38 -18.58 1.44
N CYS A 232 -29.67 -18.95 0.38
CA CYS A 232 -28.92 -20.21 0.29
C CYS A 232 -27.53 -20.14 0.93
N ILE A 233 -26.98 -18.94 1.16
CA ILE A 233 -25.69 -18.76 1.85
C ILE A 233 -25.72 -19.36 3.26
N GLY A 234 -26.80 -19.07 4.00
CA GLY A 234 -27.00 -19.63 5.33
C GLY A 234 -27.14 -21.16 5.33
N MET A 235 -27.72 -21.74 4.26
CA MET A 235 -27.84 -23.20 4.12
C MET A 235 -26.48 -23.86 3.94
N GLY A 236 -25.63 -23.33 3.06
CA GLY A 236 -24.30 -23.90 2.82
C GLY A 236 -23.41 -23.87 4.07
N LEU A 237 -23.45 -22.78 4.84
CA LEU A 237 -22.74 -22.70 6.12
C LEU A 237 -23.33 -23.65 7.18
N TRP A 238 -24.65 -23.83 7.18
CA TRP A 238 -25.32 -24.76 8.08
C TRP A 238 -24.94 -26.21 7.78
N GLU A 239 -24.83 -26.62 6.51
CA GLU A 239 -24.38 -27.95 6.11
C GLU A 239 -22.93 -28.23 6.58
N LEU A 240 -22.04 -27.24 6.49
CA LEU A 240 -20.67 -27.34 7.02
C LEU A 240 -20.67 -27.52 8.55
N ALA A 241 -21.55 -26.79 9.25
CA ALA A 241 -21.70 -26.91 10.70
C ALA A 241 -22.31 -28.26 11.11
N GLU A 242 -23.32 -28.76 10.38
CA GLU A 242 -23.92 -30.08 10.61
C GLU A 242 -22.92 -31.21 10.39
N ALA A 243 -21.99 -31.04 9.42
CA ALA A 243 -20.90 -31.96 9.18
C ALA A 243 -19.78 -31.90 10.23
N TYR A 244 -19.89 -31.05 11.25
CA TYR A 244 -18.87 -30.82 12.28
C TYR A 244 -17.50 -30.39 11.71
N GLU A 245 -17.49 -29.71 10.57
CA GLU A 245 -16.25 -29.29 9.91
C GLU A 245 -15.48 -28.21 10.71
N PHE A 246 -16.15 -27.51 11.64
CA PHE A 246 -15.56 -26.48 12.51
C PHE A 246 -14.92 -27.03 13.80
N ASP A 247 -15.02 -28.33 14.06
CA ASP A 247 -14.49 -28.96 15.28
C ASP A 247 -13.02 -29.42 15.16
N GLY A 248 -12.41 -29.24 13.98
CA GLY A 248 -11.01 -29.58 13.70
C GLY A 248 -9.98 -28.73 14.43
#